data_AF-A0A973FAN7-F1
#
_entry.id   AF-A0A973FAN7-F1
#
_cell.length_a   1.000
_cell.length_b   1.000
_cell.length_c   1.000
_cell.angle_alpha   90.00
_cell.angle_beta   90.00
_cell.angle_gamma   90.00
#
_symmetry.space_group_name_H-M   'P 1'
#
loop_
_entity.id
_entity.type
_entity.pdbx_description
1 polymer ?
#
loop_
_entity_poly.entity_id
_entity_poly.type
_entity_poly.pdbx_seq_one_letter_code
_entity_poly.pdbx_strand_id
1 'polypeptide(L)'
;MVPATITPAPEPQLIPTPVLPVVTGTGLSQLVDAVRTDPGLAGSISPVDIESGARAAARMNEILLEAIAYTNSGADAVFTVDEIIAINTYIRDTYLDEWTMLHGDDENCLETGYHLVQNDGATAQYRGDNLVNTVADGIYHLGFEIDGDYILNEDGDPNASLQQLSEWMTQFYTDHSTTGTGFDRITNLIMADEGLDKKITDTEIATAADMANRMNEIIVEAITETGVAVDGTITADDIKKINTYIRENHLEEWTALHGDDETGGETGFHLVQNDGSWTVMFGKNMVDTVADGIYHLGFQTKVYNGTEYILNEDGTKNASLTRLASWVQYFYVDQSTTGTGLDRLTDAVKSDPGLSTWTSAADINTGADAANEMNKILAEAITNTGVAVDGVIDPEDIITINEYIRDPNHTYTYQGATVSLLEAWTALHGDDEDGEETGYHLVQNDGSSIDFRGENLINTVADGIYHLGFEIVYNDEDGNYYVLN
;
A
#
# COMPACT_ATOMS: atom_id res chain seq x y z
N MET A 1 -37.21 54.03 17.40
CA MET A 1 -36.70 53.31 16.21
C MET A 1 -35.73 52.28 16.73
N VAL A 2 -36.13 51.00 16.68
CA VAL A 2 -35.36 49.86 17.18
C VAL A 2 -34.58 49.27 15.99
N PRO A 3 -33.30 48.92 16.11
CA PRO A 3 -32.52 48.41 14.99
C PRO A 3 -32.92 46.98 14.64
N ALA A 4 -32.99 46.70 13.34
CA ALA A 4 -33.31 45.38 12.80
C ALA A 4 -32.15 44.41 13.05
N THR A 5 -32.45 43.28 13.69
CA THR A 5 -31.57 42.12 13.81
C THR A 5 -31.42 41.46 12.45
N ILE A 6 -30.19 41.41 11.93
CA ILE A 6 -29.83 40.64 10.75
C ILE A 6 -29.61 39.19 11.23
N THR A 7 -30.47 38.28 10.82
CA THR A 7 -30.26 36.84 11.00
C THR A 7 -29.10 36.39 10.08
N PRO A 8 -28.11 35.64 10.58
CA PRO A 8 -27.07 35.06 9.73
C PRO A 8 -27.71 34.07 8.75
N ALA A 9 -27.12 33.98 7.56
CA ALA A 9 -27.50 32.99 6.56
C ALA A 9 -27.30 31.58 7.15
N PRO A 10 -28.15 30.60 6.82
CA PRO A 10 -27.94 29.23 7.24
C PRO A 10 -26.60 28.73 6.69
N GLU A 11 -25.80 28.11 7.56
CA GLU A 11 -24.57 27.41 7.18
C GLU A 11 -24.87 26.36 6.09
N PRO A 12 -23.97 26.18 5.10
CA PRO A 12 -24.11 25.10 4.14
C PRO A 12 -24.08 23.78 4.91
N GLN A 13 -25.17 23.03 4.85
CA GLN A 13 -25.20 21.69 5.41
C GLN A 13 -24.25 20.82 4.61
N LEU A 14 -23.24 20.24 5.27
CA LEU A 14 -22.45 19.13 4.75
C LEU A 14 -23.42 17.99 4.44
N ILE A 15 -23.82 17.88 3.18
CA ILE A 15 -24.48 16.69 2.67
C ILE A 15 -23.42 15.60 2.78
N PRO A 16 -23.68 14.47 3.47
CA PRO A 16 -22.76 13.34 3.41
C PRO A 16 -22.64 12.95 1.94
N THR A 17 -21.46 13.17 1.37
CA THR A 17 -21.16 12.80 0.00
C THR A 17 -21.38 11.30 -0.10
N PRO A 18 -22.26 10.81 -0.99
CA PRO A 18 -22.41 9.37 -1.16
C PRO A 18 -21.03 8.82 -1.50
N VAL A 19 -20.56 7.85 -0.72
CA VAL A 19 -19.46 6.98 -1.15
C VAL A 19 -20.06 6.23 -2.34
N LEU A 20 -19.60 6.56 -3.56
CA LEU A 20 -19.97 5.77 -4.73
C LEU A 20 -19.45 4.34 -4.49
N PRO A 21 -20.25 3.31 -4.81
CA PRO A 21 -19.79 1.95 -4.64
C PRO A 21 -18.50 1.76 -5.45
N VAL A 22 -17.46 1.24 -4.81
CA VAL A 22 -16.32 0.67 -5.54
C VAL A 22 -16.90 -0.32 -6.54
N VAL A 23 -16.50 -0.25 -7.82
CA VAL A 23 -16.87 -1.30 -8.76
C VAL A 23 -16.08 -2.55 -8.36
N THR A 24 -16.71 -3.36 -7.51
CA THR A 24 -16.11 -4.58 -6.99
C THR A 24 -16.11 -5.65 -8.08
N GLY A 25 -14.95 -6.26 -8.37
CA GLY A 25 -14.85 -7.48 -9.18
C GLY A 25 -14.03 -7.38 -10.47
N THR A 26 -13.28 -6.30 -10.69
CA THR A 26 -12.28 -6.17 -11.78
C THR A 26 -11.02 -5.51 -11.23
N GLY A 27 -9.85 -5.77 -11.83
CA GLY A 27 -8.57 -5.16 -11.42
C GLY A 27 -8.55 -3.64 -11.49
N LEU A 28 -9.52 -3.00 -12.17
CA LEU A 28 -9.55 -1.54 -12.34
C LEU A 28 -9.76 -0.83 -11.00
N SER A 29 -10.35 -1.50 -10.00
CA SER A 29 -10.42 -0.96 -8.64
C SER A 29 -9.04 -0.75 -8.03
N GLN A 30 -8.03 -1.53 -8.42
CA GLN A 30 -6.66 -1.38 -7.95
C GLN A 30 -6.08 0.00 -8.32
N LEU A 31 -6.48 0.59 -9.45
CA LEU A 31 -6.05 1.95 -9.82
C LEU A 31 -6.64 3.00 -8.87
N VAL A 32 -7.91 2.82 -8.47
CA VAL A 32 -8.58 3.71 -7.51
C VAL A 32 -7.97 3.56 -6.12
N ASP A 33 -7.70 2.33 -5.71
CA ASP A 33 -7.07 2.04 -4.42
C ASP A 33 -5.66 2.59 -4.39
N ALA A 34 -4.88 2.44 -5.48
CA ALA A 34 -3.57 3.05 -5.62
C ALA A 34 -3.62 4.57 -5.41
N VAL A 35 -4.57 5.29 -6.02
CA VAL A 35 -4.75 6.73 -5.78
C VAL A 35 -5.03 7.03 -4.31
N ARG A 36 -5.91 6.27 -3.66
CA ARG A 36 -6.28 6.52 -2.25
C ARG A 36 -5.18 6.23 -1.27
N THR A 37 -4.38 5.20 -1.53
CA THR A 37 -3.38 4.71 -0.60
C THR A 37 -1.96 5.13 -0.96
N ASP A 38 -1.75 5.84 -2.07
CA ASP A 38 -0.40 6.28 -2.46
C ASP A 38 0.16 7.25 -1.41
N PRO A 39 1.24 6.88 -0.74
CA PRO A 39 1.78 7.69 0.36
C PRO A 39 2.38 9.02 -0.14
N GLY A 40 2.87 9.07 -1.38
CA GLY A 40 3.40 10.27 -2.00
C GLY A 40 2.31 11.29 -2.33
N LEU A 41 1.17 10.84 -2.88
CA LEU A 41 -0.02 11.71 -3.01
C LEU A 41 -0.46 12.21 -1.64
N ALA A 42 -0.55 11.30 -0.66
CA ALA A 42 -0.96 11.60 0.70
C ALA A 42 -0.06 12.65 1.37
N GLY A 43 1.21 12.72 0.98
CA GLY A 43 2.18 13.71 1.44
C GLY A 43 2.24 15.01 0.64
N SER A 44 1.70 15.02 -0.58
CA SER A 44 1.84 16.14 -1.51
C SER A 44 0.57 16.98 -1.61
N ILE A 45 -0.61 16.36 -1.61
CA ILE A 45 -1.90 17.01 -1.83
C ILE A 45 -2.91 16.75 -0.70
N SER A 46 -4.06 17.41 -0.75
CA SER A 46 -5.05 17.29 0.31
C SER A 46 -5.83 15.97 0.21
N PRO A 47 -6.31 15.41 1.35
CA PRO A 47 -7.19 14.24 1.30
C PRO A 47 -8.48 14.46 0.50
N VAL A 48 -8.92 15.71 0.35
CA VAL A 48 -10.09 16.07 -0.47
C VAL A 48 -9.79 15.90 -1.95
N ASP A 49 -8.61 16.29 -2.40
CA ASP A 49 -8.18 16.16 -3.80
C ASP A 49 -7.96 14.69 -4.15
N ILE A 50 -7.28 13.93 -3.28
CA ILE A 50 -7.09 12.47 -3.41
C ILE A 50 -8.43 11.76 -3.57
N GLU A 51 -9.39 12.00 -2.69
CA GLU A 51 -10.71 11.35 -2.75
C GLU A 51 -11.52 11.84 -3.96
N SER A 52 -11.32 13.07 -4.42
CA SER A 52 -11.99 13.60 -5.62
C SER A 52 -11.43 12.97 -6.89
N GLY A 53 -10.11 12.86 -7.03
CA GLY A 53 -9.46 12.14 -8.13
C GLY A 53 -9.80 10.65 -8.12
N ALA A 54 -9.80 10.00 -6.95
CA ALA A 54 -10.22 8.61 -6.82
C ALA A 54 -11.69 8.39 -7.24
N ARG A 55 -12.60 9.33 -6.93
CA ARG A 55 -13.99 9.27 -7.41
C ARG A 55 -14.10 9.44 -8.91
N ALA A 56 -13.28 10.32 -9.50
CA ALA A 56 -13.22 10.49 -10.95
C ALA A 56 -12.76 9.18 -11.63
N ALA A 57 -11.63 8.63 -11.19
CA ALA A 57 -11.12 7.33 -11.64
C ALA A 57 -12.16 6.21 -11.50
N ALA A 58 -12.84 6.12 -10.35
CA ALA A 58 -13.89 5.12 -10.13
C ALA A 58 -15.05 5.24 -11.12
N ARG A 59 -15.49 6.47 -11.43
CA ARG A 59 -16.55 6.70 -12.41
C ARG A 59 -16.09 6.42 -13.85
N MET A 60 -14.85 6.73 -14.19
CA MET A 60 -14.28 6.36 -15.49
C MET A 60 -14.18 4.85 -15.64
N ASN A 61 -13.81 4.13 -14.58
CA ASN A 61 -13.83 2.66 -14.56
C ASN A 61 -15.24 2.09 -14.79
N GLU A 62 -16.29 2.69 -14.21
CA GLU A 62 -17.68 2.27 -14.49
C GLU A 62 -18.02 2.39 -15.99
N ILE A 63 -17.63 3.52 -16.62
CA ILE A 63 -17.88 3.76 -18.05
C ILE A 63 -17.07 2.79 -18.91
N LEU A 64 -15.82 2.48 -18.54
CA LEU A 64 -14.99 1.48 -19.22
C LEU A 64 -15.66 0.11 -19.20
N LEU A 65 -16.16 -0.32 -18.05
CA LEU A 65 -16.81 -1.62 -17.91
C LEU A 65 -18.10 -1.71 -18.73
N GLU A 66 -18.86 -0.63 -18.82
CA GLU A 66 -20.01 -0.55 -19.72
C GLU A 66 -19.58 -0.67 -21.20
N ALA A 67 -18.53 0.04 -21.59
CA ALA A 67 -17.98 0.00 -22.95
C ALA A 67 -17.50 -1.40 -23.33
N ILE A 68 -16.72 -2.05 -22.45
CA ILE A 68 -16.21 -3.41 -22.62
C ILE A 68 -17.37 -4.41 -22.81
N ALA A 69 -18.40 -4.30 -21.97
CA ALA A 69 -19.58 -5.16 -22.07
C ALA A 69 -20.35 -4.92 -23.38
N TYR A 70 -20.44 -3.67 -23.85
CA TYR A 70 -21.12 -3.33 -25.10
C TYR A 70 -20.38 -3.85 -26.33
N THR A 71 -19.05 -3.73 -26.34
CA THR A 71 -18.21 -4.15 -27.47
C THR A 71 -17.90 -5.65 -27.45
N ASN A 72 -18.21 -6.35 -26.35
CA ASN A 72 -17.82 -7.74 -26.11
C ASN A 72 -16.29 -7.92 -26.22
N SER A 73 -15.55 -6.97 -25.64
CA SER A 73 -14.09 -6.96 -25.61
C SER A 73 -13.55 -7.74 -24.40
N GLY A 74 -12.32 -8.26 -24.51
CA GLY A 74 -11.63 -8.90 -23.38
C GLY A 74 -12.29 -10.19 -22.89
N ALA A 75 -13.06 -10.86 -23.76
CA ALA A 75 -13.81 -12.07 -23.39
C ALA A 75 -12.91 -13.26 -23.04
N ASP A 76 -11.66 -13.24 -23.50
CA ASP A 76 -10.58 -14.17 -23.19
C ASP A 76 -9.57 -13.58 -22.19
N ALA A 77 -9.95 -12.50 -21.49
CA ALA A 77 -9.11 -11.74 -20.55
C ALA A 77 -7.87 -11.10 -21.18
N VAL A 78 -7.78 -11.03 -22.52
CA VAL A 78 -6.73 -10.32 -23.24
C VAL A 78 -7.38 -9.24 -24.10
N PHE A 79 -6.88 -8.01 -24.02
CA PHE A 79 -7.32 -6.93 -24.89
C PHE A 79 -6.42 -6.82 -26.11
N THR A 80 -7.06 -6.63 -27.26
CA THR A 80 -6.39 -6.35 -28.54
C THR A 80 -6.54 -4.89 -28.92
N VAL A 81 -5.67 -4.39 -29.80
CA VAL A 81 -5.76 -3.03 -30.35
C VAL A 81 -7.14 -2.76 -30.98
N ASP A 82 -7.72 -3.72 -31.69
CA ASP A 82 -9.05 -3.57 -32.30
C ASP A 82 -10.15 -3.41 -31.24
N GLU A 83 -10.03 -4.10 -30.10
CA GLU A 83 -10.94 -3.95 -28.97
C GLU A 83 -10.78 -2.61 -28.27
N ILE A 84 -9.54 -2.14 -28.09
CA ILE A 84 -9.25 -0.79 -27.56
C ILE A 84 -9.90 0.28 -28.44
N ILE A 85 -9.77 0.18 -29.77
CA ILE A 85 -10.43 1.10 -30.71
C ILE A 85 -11.95 1.05 -30.57
N ALA A 86 -12.54 -0.15 -30.42
CA ALA A 86 -13.98 -0.31 -30.26
C ALA A 86 -14.49 0.32 -28.96
N ILE A 87 -13.79 0.10 -27.84
CA ILE A 87 -14.08 0.70 -26.53
C ILE A 87 -13.98 2.22 -26.63
N ASN A 88 -12.89 2.74 -27.20
CA ASN A 88 -12.68 4.17 -27.38
C ASN A 88 -13.82 4.82 -28.20
N THR A 89 -14.21 4.17 -29.29
CA THR A 89 -15.31 4.63 -30.15
C THR A 89 -16.61 4.71 -29.36
N TYR A 90 -16.91 3.71 -28.55
CA TYR A 90 -18.12 3.69 -27.72
C TYR A 90 -18.14 4.84 -26.70
N ILE A 91 -17.02 5.06 -25.99
CA ILE A 91 -16.89 6.15 -25.02
C ILE A 91 -17.09 7.50 -25.71
N ARG A 92 -16.47 7.70 -26.87
CA ARG A 92 -16.63 8.93 -27.67
C ARG A 92 -18.05 9.18 -28.14
N ASP A 93 -18.74 8.14 -28.59
CA ASP A 93 -20.09 8.28 -29.12
C ASP A 93 -21.15 8.46 -28.02
N THR A 94 -20.87 7.97 -26.80
CA THR A 94 -21.88 7.84 -25.73
C THR A 94 -21.61 8.73 -24.52
N TYR A 95 -20.35 8.89 -24.13
CA TYR A 95 -19.93 9.45 -22.85
C TYR A 95 -18.94 10.62 -22.95
N LEU A 96 -18.58 11.09 -24.14
CA LEU A 96 -17.51 12.09 -24.34
C LEU A 96 -17.56 13.27 -23.36
N ASP A 97 -18.70 13.93 -23.23
CA ASP A 97 -18.83 15.10 -22.35
C ASP A 97 -18.61 14.76 -20.85
N GLU A 98 -19.13 13.62 -20.38
CA GLU A 98 -18.94 13.16 -19.01
C GLU A 98 -17.50 12.68 -18.80
N TRP A 99 -16.97 11.93 -19.76
CA TRP A 99 -15.63 11.38 -19.72
C TRP A 99 -14.56 12.46 -19.64
N THR A 100 -14.62 13.49 -20.51
CA THR A 100 -13.67 14.61 -20.47
C THR A 100 -13.76 15.39 -19.15
N MET A 101 -14.95 15.57 -18.58
CA MET A 101 -15.11 16.21 -17.27
C MET A 101 -14.52 15.37 -16.13
N LEU A 102 -14.59 14.05 -16.22
CA LEU A 102 -14.00 13.13 -15.24
C LEU A 102 -12.49 13.04 -15.39
N HIS A 103 -11.96 13.00 -16.61
CA HIS A 103 -10.52 13.07 -16.85
C HIS A 103 -9.95 14.35 -16.23
N GLY A 104 -10.62 15.46 -16.49
CA GLY A 104 -10.28 16.74 -15.90
C GLY A 104 -9.55 17.64 -16.87
N ASP A 105 -9.04 18.73 -16.30
CA ASP A 105 -8.32 19.80 -16.97
C ASP A 105 -7.31 20.31 -15.94
N ASP A 106 -6.09 20.64 -16.39
CA ASP A 106 -5.00 21.24 -15.61
C ASP A 106 -4.64 22.65 -16.13
N GLU A 107 -5.39 23.17 -17.12
CA GLU A 107 -5.18 24.51 -17.64
C GLU A 107 -5.40 25.60 -16.57
N ASN A 108 -4.63 26.68 -16.68
CA ASN A 108 -4.78 27.89 -15.84
C ASN A 108 -4.59 27.66 -14.33
N CYS A 109 -3.86 26.61 -13.94
CA CYS A 109 -3.60 26.25 -12.54
C CYS A 109 -4.86 25.87 -11.74
N LEU A 110 -5.88 25.32 -12.42
CA LEU A 110 -7.05 24.76 -11.76
C LEU A 110 -7.24 23.32 -12.22
N GLU A 111 -6.83 22.38 -11.38
CA GLU A 111 -7.05 20.96 -11.61
C GLU A 111 -8.50 20.56 -11.28
N THR A 112 -9.04 19.64 -12.08
CA THR A 112 -10.35 19.02 -11.85
C THR A 112 -10.28 17.53 -12.21
N GLY A 113 -11.31 16.75 -11.85
CA GLY A 113 -11.39 15.35 -12.27
C GLY A 113 -10.23 14.50 -11.75
N TYR A 114 -9.68 13.64 -12.61
CA TYR A 114 -8.51 12.82 -12.33
C TYR A 114 -7.22 13.63 -12.26
N HIS A 115 -7.13 14.77 -12.96
CA HIS A 115 -5.97 15.66 -12.87
C HIS A 115 -5.71 16.23 -11.47
N LEU A 116 -6.64 16.10 -10.51
CA LEU A 116 -6.42 16.43 -9.09
C LEU A 116 -5.37 15.56 -8.38
N VAL A 117 -4.94 14.45 -9.01
CA VAL A 117 -3.93 13.53 -8.48
C VAL A 117 -2.81 13.26 -9.48
N GLN A 118 -2.94 13.75 -10.71
CA GLN A 118 -1.99 13.50 -11.78
C GLN A 118 -0.83 14.48 -11.64
N ASN A 119 0.40 13.97 -11.63
CA ASN A 119 1.63 14.74 -11.42
C ASN A 119 1.78 15.37 -10.02
N ASP A 120 0.98 14.89 -9.05
CA ASP A 120 0.89 15.43 -7.70
C ASP A 120 1.67 14.62 -6.65
N GLY A 121 2.78 14.02 -7.07
CA GLY A 121 3.68 13.32 -6.14
C GLY A 121 3.34 11.86 -5.87
N ALA A 122 2.48 11.22 -6.69
CA ALA A 122 2.30 9.77 -6.65
C ALA A 122 3.63 9.04 -6.78
N THR A 123 3.80 7.95 -6.03
CA THR A 123 5.07 7.19 -5.93
C THR A 123 4.96 5.76 -6.45
N ALA A 124 3.76 5.19 -6.50
CA ALA A 124 3.52 3.87 -7.03
C ALA A 124 4.06 3.71 -8.46
N GLN A 125 4.75 2.60 -8.71
CA GLN A 125 5.36 2.28 -9.99
C GLN A 125 4.71 1.03 -10.59
N TYR A 126 4.65 0.99 -11.93
CA TYR A 126 4.29 -0.16 -12.71
C TYR A 126 5.25 -0.29 -13.89
N ARG A 127 6.09 -1.32 -13.87
CA ARG A 127 7.09 -1.64 -14.92
C ARG A 127 8.01 -0.47 -15.28
N GLY A 128 8.38 0.31 -14.26
CA GLY A 128 9.27 1.47 -14.38
C GLY A 128 8.58 2.80 -14.69
N ASP A 129 7.27 2.78 -14.95
CA ASP A 129 6.45 3.98 -15.12
C ASP A 129 5.67 4.32 -13.84
N ASN A 130 5.31 5.59 -13.66
CA ASN A 130 4.46 6.01 -12.56
C ASN A 130 3.03 5.49 -12.79
N LEU A 131 2.49 4.74 -11.82
CA LEU A 131 1.18 4.10 -11.95
C LEU A 131 0.05 5.13 -12.12
N VAL A 132 0.08 6.22 -11.35
CA VAL A 132 -0.97 7.25 -11.37
C VAL A 132 -0.78 8.19 -12.57
N ASN A 133 0.45 8.69 -12.75
CA ASN A 133 0.72 9.77 -13.70
C ASN A 133 0.89 9.30 -15.15
N THR A 134 1.21 8.02 -15.36
CA THR A 134 1.48 7.48 -16.71
C THR A 134 0.48 6.39 -17.09
N VAL A 135 0.37 5.34 -16.27
CA VAL A 135 -0.39 4.14 -16.64
C VAL A 135 -1.90 4.37 -16.52
N ALA A 136 -2.37 4.77 -15.34
CA ALA A 136 -3.78 5.07 -15.11
C ALA A 136 -4.23 6.26 -15.95
N ASP A 137 -3.42 7.33 -15.98
CA ASP A 137 -3.62 8.46 -16.88
C ASP A 137 -3.79 8.03 -18.34
N GLY A 138 -2.87 7.22 -18.86
CA GLY A 138 -2.94 6.73 -20.24
C GLY A 138 -4.18 5.88 -20.51
N ILE A 139 -4.62 5.03 -19.56
CA ILE A 139 -5.92 4.34 -19.67
C ILE A 139 -7.07 5.35 -19.73
N TYR A 140 -7.03 6.39 -18.91
CA TYR A 140 -8.07 7.41 -18.81
C TYR A 140 -8.08 8.39 -19.99
N HIS A 141 -7.04 8.38 -20.82
CA HIS A 141 -7.03 8.98 -22.15
C HIS A 141 -7.84 8.22 -23.20
N LEU A 142 -8.39 7.04 -22.90
CA LEU A 142 -9.55 6.54 -23.68
C LEU A 142 -10.63 7.63 -23.72
N GLY A 143 -11.50 7.63 -24.72
CA GLY A 143 -12.38 8.77 -25.01
C GLY A 143 -11.73 9.89 -25.84
N PHE A 144 -10.40 10.00 -25.95
CA PHE A 144 -9.75 11.02 -26.79
C PHE A 144 -9.52 10.54 -28.24
N GLU A 145 -9.06 11.47 -29.10
CA GLU A 145 -8.86 11.19 -30.52
C GLU A 145 -7.71 10.20 -30.73
N ILE A 146 -7.83 9.31 -31.71
CA ILE A 146 -6.77 8.38 -32.11
C ILE A 146 -6.14 8.91 -33.40
N ASP A 147 -4.82 9.08 -33.42
CA ASP A 147 -4.05 9.34 -34.63
C ASP A 147 -2.98 8.27 -34.83
N GLY A 148 -3.13 7.51 -35.93
CA GLY A 148 -2.28 6.36 -36.22
C GLY A 148 -2.36 5.31 -35.10
N ASP A 149 -1.21 5.03 -34.48
CA ASP A 149 -1.05 4.01 -33.44
C ASP A 149 -1.15 4.57 -32.01
N TYR A 150 -1.54 5.84 -31.84
CA TYR A 150 -1.55 6.54 -30.56
C TYR A 150 -2.91 7.13 -30.23
N ILE A 151 -3.23 7.16 -28.94
CA ILE A 151 -4.26 8.04 -28.41
C ILE A 151 -3.65 9.42 -28.17
N LEU A 152 -4.38 10.48 -28.48
CA LEU A 152 -3.93 11.86 -28.28
C LEU A 152 -4.34 12.35 -26.89
N ASN A 153 -3.55 13.26 -26.33
CA ASN A 153 -3.94 14.06 -25.16
C ASN A 153 -4.86 15.22 -25.55
N GLU A 154 -5.25 16.01 -24.56
CA GLU A 154 -6.11 17.19 -24.65
C GLU A 154 -5.57 18.23 -25.65
N ASP A 155 -4.24 18.32 -25.76
CA ASP A 155 -3.53 19.24 -26.65
C ASP A 155 -3.42 18.72 -28.10
N GLY A 156 -3.79 17.46 -28.34
CA GLY A 156 -3.65 16.78 -29.62
C GLY A 156 -2.26 16.21 -29.88
N ASP A 157 -1.41 16.11 -28.85
CA ASP A 157 -0.12 15.45 -28.90
C ASP A 157 -0.25 13.95 -28.58
N PRO A 158 0.60 13.07 -29.14
CA PRO A 158 0.55 11.64 -28.83
C PRO A 158 0.82 11.34 -27.35
N ASN A 159 -0.07 10.57 -26.73
CA ASN A 159 0.10 9.97 -25.42
C ASN A 159 0.49 8.48 -25.55
N ALA A 160 -0.26 7.55 -24.95
CA ALA A 160 0.02 6.11 -25.01
C ALA A 160 -0.25 5.53 -26.40
N SER A 161 0.57 4.54 -26.80
CA SER A 161 0.25 3.74 -27.98
C SER A 161 -0.94 2.82 -27.71
N LEU A 162 -1.71 2.48 -28.74
CA LEU A 162 -2.82 1.53 -28.62
C LEU A 162 -2.36 0.15 -28.16
N GLN A 163 -1.10 -0.22 -28.44
CA GLN A 163 -0.48 -1.45 -27.96
C GLN A 163 -0.30 -1.40 -26.43
N GLN A 164 0.26 -0.32 -25.89
CA GLN A 164 0.40 -0.14 -24.43
C GLN A 164 -0.97 -0.14 -23.73
N LEU A 165 -1.98 0.53 -24.31
CA LEU A 165 -3.34 0.49 -23.76
C LEU A 165 -3.90 -0.93 -23.71
N SER A 166 -3.64 -1.74 -24.73
CA SER A 166 -4.09 -3.14 -24.76
C SER A 166 -3.41 -3.98 -23.68
N GLU A 167 -2.13 -3.72 -23.40
CA GLU A 167 -1.36 -4.39 -22.35
C GLU A 167 -1.86 -3.97 -20.97
N TRP A 168 -1.96 -2.67 -20.69
CA TRP A 168 -2.45 -2.17 -19.40
C TRP A 168 -3.90 -2.59 -19.14
N MET A 169 -4.78 -2.56 -20.14
CA MET A 169 -6.16 -3.05 -19.99
C MET A 169 -6.19 -4.56 -19.72
N THR A 170 -5.33 -5.35 -20.35
CA THR A 170 -5.21 -6.79 -20.04
C THR A 170 -4.87 -7.02 -18.57
N GLN A 171 -3.94 -6.23 -18.04
CA GLN A 171 -3.41 -6.40 -16.68
C GLN A 171 -4.35 -5.85 -15.60
N PHE A 172 -4.93 -4.66 -15.82
CA PHE A 172 -5.81 -4.02 -14.85
C PHE A 172 -7.28 -4.37 -15.04
N TYR A 173 -7.70 -5.11 -16.07
CA TYR A 173 -9.09 -5.57 -16.14
C TYR A 173 -9.35 -6.76 -15.23
N THR A 174 -8.47 -7.76 -15.24
CA THR A 174 -8.58 -8.94 -14.37
C THR A 174 -8.00 -8.61 -13.00
N ASP A 175 -8.73 -8.94 -11.94
CA ASP A 175 -8.21 -8.80 -10.59
C ASP A 175 -7.37 -10.03 -10.23
N HIS A 176 -6.06 -9.85 -10.19
CA HIS A 176 -5.07 -10.88 -9.84
C HIS A 176 -4.74 -10.91 -8.35
N SER A 177 -5.45 -10.11 -7.53
CA SER A 177 -5.08 -9.82 -6.14
C SER A 177 -6.34 -9.82 -5.25
N THR A 178 -6.90 -11.01 -5.00
CA THR A 178 -8.28 -11.17 -4.51
C THR A 178 -8.38 -11.61 -3.05
N THR A 179 -7.27 -11.64 -2.31
CA THR A 179 -7.32 -12.14 -0.93
C THR A 179 -7.99 -11.17 0.04
N GLY A 180 -8.00 -9.87 -0.28
CA GLY A 180 -8.46 -8.82 0.61
C GLY A 180 -7.53 -8.64 1.82
N THR A 181 -6.26 -9.03 1.67
CA THR A 181 -5.22 -8.93 2.70
C THR A 181 -3.97 -8.31 2.10
N GLY A 182 -3.00 -7.91 2.91
CA GLY A 182 -1.77 -7.32 2.37
C GLY A 182 -0.90 -8.30 1.54
N PHE A 183 -1.25 -9.59 1.46
CA PHE A 183 -0.66 -10.53 0.49
C PHE A 183 -0.92 -10.13 -0.96
N ASP A 184 -1.99 -9.37 -1.23
CA ASP A 184 -2.29 -8.78 -2.53
C ASP A 184 -1.15 -7.87 -3.03
N ARG A 185 -0.29 -7.39 -2.13
CA ARG A 185 0.93 -6.66 -2.52
C ARG A 185 1.95 -7.56 -3.24
N ILE A 186 1.99 -8.86 -2.95
CA ILE A 186 2.93 -9.78 -3.62
C ILE A 186 2.58 -9.90 -5.10
N THR A 187 1.31 -10.14 -5.41
CA THR A 187 0.81 -10.27 -6.78
C THR A 187 0.94 -8.95 -7.53
N ASN A 188 0.62 -7.82 -6.89
CA ASN A 188 0.83 -6.50 -7.47
C ASN A 188 2.31 -6.24 -7.83
N LEU A 189 3.24 -6.62 -6.96
CA LEU A 189 4.68 -6.46 -7.20
C LEU A 189 5.20 -7.37 -8.32
N ILE A 190 4.67 -8.59 -8.47
CA ILE A 190 4.99 -9.47 -9.61
C ILE A 190 4.54 -8.82 -10.92
N MET A 191 3.30 -8.33 -10.99
CA MET A 191 2.76 -7.70 -12.20
C MET A 191 3.50 -6.40 -12.59
N ALA A 192 3.92 -5.65 -11.58
CA ALA A 192 4.61 -4.38 -11.72
C ALA A 192 6.13 -4.51 -11.99
N ASP A 193 6.69 -5.72 -11.98
CA ASP A 193 8.14 -5.89 -12.08
C ASP A 193 8.68 -5.59 -13.49
N GLU A 194 9.49 -4.53 -13.60
CA GLU A 194 10.13 -4.10 -14.85
C GLU A 194 11.11 -5.14 -15.42
N GLY A 195 11.72 -5.94 -14.55
CA GLY A 195 12.65 -6.99 -14.96
C GLY A 195 11.94 -8.15 -15.66
N LEU A 196 10.83 -8.60 -15.09
CA LEU A 196 9.98 -9.65 -15.68
C LEU A 196 9.40 -9.21 -17.02
N ASP A 197 8.85 -7.99 -17.11
CA ASP A 197 8.32 -7.40 -18.35
C ASP A 197 9.31 -7.46 -19.53
N LYS A 198 10.61 -7.32 -19.24
CA LYS A 198 11.67 -7.37 -20.25
C LYS A 198 12.06 -8.76 -20.71
N LYS A 199 11.52 -9.81 -20.08
CA LYS A 199 12.05 -11.18 -20.19
C LYS A 199 11.02 -12.20 -20.60
N ILE A 200 9.82 -12.09 -20.07
CA ILE A 200 8.72 -13.03 -20.27
C ILE A 200 7.48 -12.28 -20.76
N THR A 201 6.47 -13.02 -21.19
CA THR A 201 5.25 -12.45 -21.74
C THR A 201 4.29 -11.99 -20.64
N ASP A 202 3.43 -11.02 -20.96
CA ASP A 202 2.34 -10.57 -20.09
C ASP A 202 1.44 -11.71 -19.60
N THR A 203 1.20 -12.69 -20.47
CA THR A 203 0.42 -13.88 -20.14
C THR A 203 1.13 -14.73 -19.10
N GLU A 204 2.46 -14.89 -19.18
CA GLU A 204 3.24 -15.64 -18.18
C GLU A 204 3.24 -14.90 -16.83
N ILE A 205 3.44 -13.57 -16.84
CA ILE A 205 3.37 -12.73 -15.63
C ILE A 205 2.00 -12.84 -14.96
N ALA A 206 0.91 -12.64 -15.73
CA ALA A 206 -0.46 -12.71 -15.21
C ALA A 206 -0.81 -14.11 -14.70
N THR A 207 -0.41 -15.16 -15.43
CA THR A 207 -0.61 -16.55 -14.99
C THR A 207 0.11 -16.82 -13.67
N ALA A 208 1.37 -16.39 -13.54
CA ALA A 208 2.11 -16.55 -12.30
C ALA A 208 1.50 -15.76 -11.13
N ALA A 209 1.01 -14.55 -11.39
CA ALA A 209 0.28 -13.75 -10.40
C ALA A 209 -1.00 -14.46 -9.94
N ASP A 210 -1.76 -15.09 -10.83
CA ASP A 210 -2.93 -15.90 -10.47
C ASP A 210 -2.56 -17.11 -9.59
N MET A 211 -1.45 -17.79 -9.90
CA MET A 211 -0.98 -18.92 -9.09
C MET A 211 -0.53 -18.45 -7.70
N ALA A 212 0.22 -17.34 -7.63
CA ALA A 212 0.64 -16.70 -6.40
C ALA A 212 -0.57 -16.25 -5.56
N ASN A 213 -1.58 -15.67 -6.18
CA ASN A 213 -2.83 -15.28 -5.54
C ASN A 213 -3.55 -16.48 -4.92
N ARG A 214 -3.67 -17.58 -5.67
CA ARG A 214 -4.29 -18.81 -5.14
C ARG A 214 -3.49 -19.41 -3.97
N MET A 215 -2.16 -19.33 -4.02
CA MET A 215 -1.32 -19.71 -2.87
C MET A 215 -1.53 -18.77 -1.68
N ASN A 216 -1.68 -17.47 -1.91
CA ASN A 216 -2.01 -16.50 -0.86
C ASN A 216 -3.37 -16.84 -0.21
N GLU A 217 -4.41 -17.14 -0.99
CA GLU A 217 -5.72 -17.56 -0.48
C GLU A 217 -5.61 -18.78 0.44
N ILE A 218 -4.81 -19.79 0.06
CA ILE A 218 -4.58 -20.98 0.88
C ILE A 218 -3.83 -20.62 2.19
N ILE A 219 -2.89 -19.67 2.15
CA ILE A 219 -2.23 -19.18 3.38
C ILE A 219 -3.24 -18.47 4.29
N VAL A 220 -4.10 -17.60 3.73
CA VAL A 220 -5.16 -16.90 4.48
C VAL A 220 -6.13 -17.89 5.11
N GLU A 221 -6.54 -18.93 4.37
CA GLU A 221 -7.35 -20.03 4.87
C GLU A 221 -6.66 -20.74 6.04
N ALA A 222 -5.38 -21.11 5.87
CA ALA A 222 -4.59 -21.78 6.89
C ALA A 222 -4.45 -20.93 8.17
N ILE A 223 -4.22 -19.62 8.02
CA ILE A 223 -4.15 -18.70 9.16
C ILE A 223 -5.49 -18.68 9.91
N THR A 224 -6.59 -18.53 9.17
CA THR A 224 -7.95 -18.47 9.71
C THR A 224 -8.32 -19.76 10.45
N GLU A 225 -8.12 -20.91 9.83
CA GLU A 225 -8.52 -22.22 10.38
C GLU A 225 -7.66 -22.67 11.56
N THR A 226 -6.38 -22.27 11.59
CA THR A 226 -5.49 -22.58 12.72
C THR A 226 -5.62 -21.56 13.85
N GLY A 227 -6.27 -20.42 13.61
CA GLY A 227 -6.43 -19.33 14.57
C GLY A 227 -5.10 -18.69 14.99
N VAL A 228 -4.09 -18.78 14.13
CA VAL A 228 -2.83 -18.05 14.33
C VAL A 228 -3.02 -16.57 13.97
N ALA A 229 -2.09 -15.71 14.36
CA ALA A 229 -2.14 -14.25 14.13
C ALA A 229 -3.25 -13.49 14.87
N VAL A 230 -4.08 -14.15 15.69
CA VAL A 230 -5.17 -13.50 16.45
C VAL A 230 -4.64 -12.44 17.43
N ASP A 231 -3.40 -12.59 17.88
CA ASP A 231 -2.69 -11.63 18.73
C ASP A 231 -1.94 -10.55 17.92
N GLY A 232 -2.16 -10.49 16.59
CA GLY A 232 -1.47 -9.58 15.69
C GLY A 232 -0.02 -9.96 15.40
N THR A 233 0.45 -11.14 15.84
CA THR A 233 1.83 -11.59 15.66
C THR A 233 1.91 -12.95 14.97
N ILE A 234 2.81 -13.07 14.00
CA ILE A 234 3.19 -14.32 13.35
C ILE A 234 4.53 -14.77 13.91
N THR A 235 4.55 -15.91 14.59
CA THR A 235 5.78 -16.52 15.11
C THR A 235 6.25 -17.70 14.26
N ALA A 236 7.48 -18.18 14.52
CA ALA A 236 7.98 -19.40 13.89
C ALA A 236 7.11 -20.65 14.22
N ASP A 237 6.42 -20.67 15.36
CA ASP A 237 5.50 -21.76 15.69
C ASP A 237 4.15 -21.62 14.95
N ASP A 238 3.74 -20.40 14.63
CA ASP A 238 2.56 -20.17 13.77
C ASP A 238 2.82 -20.60 12.33
N ILE A 239 4.02 -20.30 11.80
CA ILE A 239 4.49 -20.82 10.52
C ILE A 239 4.41 -22.35 10.46
N LYS A 240 4.74 -23.07 11.55
CA LYS A 240 4.61 -24.54 11.58
C LYS A 240 3.16 -25.00 11.49
N LYS A 241 2.24 -24.30 12.16
CA LYS A 241 0.81 -24.63 12.11
C LYS A 241 0.27 -24.38 10.71
N ILE A 242 0.59 -23.24 10.11
CA ILE A 242 0.24 -22.89 8.72
C ILE A 242 0.78 -23.96 7.77
N ASN A 243 2.08 -24.29 7.87
CA ASN A 243 2.72 -25.30 7.03
C ASN A 243 2.08 -26.68 7.20
N THR A 244 1.76 -27.08 8.43
CA THR A 244 1.09 -28.35 8.72
C THR A 244 -0.28 -28.39 8.08
N TYR A 245 -1.06 -27.31 8.20
CA TYR A 245 -2.38 -27.21 7.59
C TYR A 245 -2.33 -27.35 6.06
N ILE A 246 -1.44 -26.61 5.39
CA ILE A 246 -1.25 -26.69 3.93
C ILE A 246 -0.90 -28.12 3.53
N ARG A 247 0.02 -28.76 4.24
CA ARG A 247 0.45 -30.14 3.97
C ARG A 247 -0.65 -31.18 4.14
N GLU A 248 -1.55 -30.97 5.09
CA GLU A 248 -2.63 -31.92 5.40
C GLU A 248 -3.84 -31.74 4.48
N ASN A 249 -4.09 -30.53 3.98
CA ASN A 249 -5.34 -30.19 3.27
C ASN A 249 -5.14 -29.83 1.79
N HIS A 250 -4.00 -29.21 1.44
CA HIS A 250 -3.80 -28.56 0.14
C HIS A 250 -2.53 -29.00 -0.59
N LEU A 251 -1.78 -30.00 -0.10
CA LEU A 251 -0.44 -30.33 -0.63
C LEU A 251 -0.39 -30.56 -2.14
N GLU A 252 -1.35 -31.29 -2.72
CA GLU A 252 -1.37 -31.58 -4.17
C GLU A 252 -1.61 -30.30 -4.99
N GLU A 253 -2.59 -29.49 -4.60
CA GLU A 253 -2.88 -28.20 -5.24
C GLU A 253 -1.70 -27.24 -5.07
N TRP A 254 -1.18 -27.12 -3.85
CA TRP A 254 -0.06 -26.26 -3.51
C TRP A 254 1.19 -26.56 -4.34
N THR A 255 1.57 -27.83 -4.50
CA THR A 255 2.71 -28.20 -5.34
C THR A 255 2.47 -27.87 -6.81
N ALA A 256 1.25 -28.02 -7.31
CA ALA A 256 0.93 -27.66 -8.69
C ALA A 256 0.95 -26.14 -8.92
N LEU A 257 0.50 -25.35 -7.94
CA LEU A 257 0.54 -23.89 -7.97
C LEU A 257 1.96 -23.35 -7.87
N HIS A 258 2.80 -23.95 -7.01
CA HIS A 258 4.20 -23.56 -6.87
C HIS A 258 4.98 -23.78 -8.17
N GLY A 259 4.78 -24.93 -8.81
CA GLY A 259 5.32 -25.21 -10.14
C GLY A 259 6.44 -26.24 -10.15
N ASP A 260 7.00 -26.45 -11.35
CA ASP A 260 8.12 -27.34 -11.63
C ASP A 260 8.99 -26.70 -12.72
N ASP A 261 10.30 -26.82 -12.60
CA ASP A 261 11.34 -26.33 -13.52
C ASP A 261 12.23 -27.47 -14.08
N GLU A 262 12.07 -28.72 -13.62
CA GLU A 262 13.03 -29.82 -13.84
C GLU A 262 12.95 -30.48 -15.24
N THR A 263 12.02 -30.10 -16.11
CA THR A 263 11.84 -30.77 -17.44
C THR A 263 11.75 -29.85 -18.66
N GLY A 264 12.16 -28.59 -18.52
CA GLY A 264 12.33 -27.65 -19.64
C GLY A 264 11.07 -26.90 -20.07
N GLY A 265 10.05 -26.88 -19.21
CA GLY A 265 8.94 -25.93 -19.27
C GLY A 265 8.51 -25.59 -17.84
N GLU A 266 8.57 -24.31 -17.49
CA GLU A 266 8.09 -23.82 -16.20
C GLU A 266 6.56 -23.85 -16.15
N THR A 267 6.04 -24.06 -14.95
CA THR A 267 4.60 -24.04 -14.65
C THR A 267 4.38 -23.35 -13.32
N GLY A 268 3.14 -22.99 -12.98
CA GLY A 268 2.83 -22.43 -11.68
C GLY A 268 3.50 -21.07 -11.45
N PHE A 269 3.90 -20.80 -10.21
CA PHE A 269 4.68 -19.64 -9.83
C PHE A 269 6.10 -19.65 -10.44
N HIS A 270 6.65 -20.81 -10.79
CA HIS A 270 7.96 -20.89 -11.44
C HIS A 270 8.03 -20.22 -12.82
N LEU A 271 6.89 -19.80 -13.41
CA LEU A 271 6.86 -18.98 -14.63
C LEU A 271 7.50 -17.59 -14.49
N VAL A 272 7.72 -17.12 -13.25
CA VAL A 272 8.42 -15.85 -12.97
C VAL A 272 9.68 -16.05 -12.15
N GLN A 273 9.94 -17.26 -11.66
CA GLN A 273 11.04 -17.54 -10.74
C GLN A 273 12.33 -17.73 -11.55
N ASN A 274 13.34 -16.92 -11.27
CA ASN A 274 14.59 -16.83 -12.03
C ASN A 274 14.44 -16.25 -13.45
N ASP A 275 13.29 -15.64 -13.77
CA ASP A 275 12.99 -15.07 -15.09
C ASP A 275 13.33 -13.58 -15.21
N GLY A 276 14.13 -13.07 -14.28
CA GLY A 276 14.76 -11.75 -14.40
C GLY A 276 14.05 -10.62 -13.66
N SER A 277 13.28 -10.95 -12.61
CA SER A 277 12.74 -9.99 -11.65
C SER A 277 13.79 -9.00 -11.14
N TRP A 278 13.44 -7.72 -11.02
CA TRP A 278 14.33 -6.64 -10.56
C TRP A 278 13.94 -6.04 -9.22
N THR A 279 12.69 -6.22 -8.80
CA THR A 279 12.19 -5.64 -7.56
C THR A 279 12.97 -6.19 -6.38
N VAL A 280 13.43 -5.29 -5.52
CA VAL A 280 14.17 -5.63 -4.30
C VAL A 280 13.31 -5.32 -3.09
N MET A 281 13.17 -6.32 -2.22
CA MET A 281 12.61 -6.15 -0.88
C MET A 281 13.50 -6.82 0.17
N PHE A 282 13.70 -6.16 1.30
CA PHE A 282 14.50 -6.59 2.44
C PHE A 282 15.93 -6.96 2.05
N GLY A 283 16.51 -6.19 1.13
CA GLY A 283 17.81 -6.43 0.51
C GLY A 283 17.88 -7.68 -0.37
N LYS A 284 16.75 -8.17 -0.89
CA LYS A 284 16.62 -9.43 -1.65
C LYS A 284 15.74 -9.28 -2.86
N ASN A 285 15.92 -10.14 -3.85
CA ASN A 285 14.97 -10.22 -4.96
C ASN A 285 13.58 -10.56 -4.41
N MET A 286 12.59 -9.75 -4.74
CA MET A 286 11.23 -9.90 -4.25
C MET A 286 10.64 -11.23 -4.70
N VAL A 287 10.73 -11.56 -6.00
CA VAL A 287 10.16 -12.78 -6.58
C VAL A 287 11.00 -14.00 -6.21
N ASP A 288 12.29 -14.00 -6.58
CA ASP A 288 13.18 -15.16 -6.51
C ASP A 288 13.62 -15.53 -5.08
N THR A 289 13.26 -14.73 -4.07
CA THR A 289 13.70 -15.01 -2.70
C THR A 289 12.63 -14.75 -1.66
N VAL A 290 11.90 -13.64 -1.72
CA VAL A 290 10.89 -13.31 -0.71
C VAL A 290 9.60 -14.09 -0.98
N ALA A 291 8.98 -13.88 -2.15
CA ALA A 291 7.77 -14.57 -2.56
C ALA A 291 8.00 -16.08 -2.67
N ASP A 292 9.04 -16.50 -3.41
CA ASP A 292 9.45 -17.90 -3.47
C ASP A 292 9.70 -18.51 -2.07
N GLY A 293 10.37 -17.77 -1.19
CA GLY A 293 10.61 -18.21 0.18
C GLY A 293 9.34 -18.40 1.01
N ILE A 294 8.30 -17.58 0.77
CA ILE A 294 6.96 -17.75 1.36
C ILE A 294 6.27 -18.98 0.76
N TYR A 295 6.33 -19.14 -0.56
CA TYR A 295 5.68 -20.21 -1.29
C TYR A 295 6.30 -21.59 -1.12
N HIS A 296 7.47 -21.63 -0.48
CA HIS A 296 8.04 -22.85 0.07
C HIS A 296 7.35 -23.36 1.36
N LEU A 297 6.35 -22.66 1.89
CA LEU A 297 5.32 -23.32 2.71
C LEU A 297 4.76 -24.55 1.96
N GLY A 298 4.10 -25.47 2.65
CA GLY A 298 3.72 -26.77 2.09
C GLY A 298 4.88 -27.79 1.99
N PHE A 299 6.15 -27.38 2.00
CA PHE A 299 7.28 -28.31 1.95
C PHE A 299 7.79 -28.75 3.34
N GLN A 300 8.77 -29.66 3.36
CA GLN A 300 9.28 -30.24 4.62
C GLN A 300 10.07 -29.20 5.43
N THR A 301 10.06 -29.33 6.76
CA THR A 301 10.96 -28.57 7.62
C THR A 301 12.10 -29.44 8.14
N LYS A 302 13.23 -28.82 8.46
CA LYS A 302 14.37 -29.50 9.08
C LYS A 302 15.21 -28.56 9.93
N VAL A 303 15.70 -29.10 11.05
CA VAL A 303 16.59 -28.38 11.97
C VAL A 303 18.05 -28.50 11.52
N TYR A 304 18.71 -27.36 11.38
CA TYR A 304 20.15 -27.23 11.16
C TYR A 304 20.75 -26.37 12.27
N ASN A 305 21.68 -26.94 13.05
CA ASN A 305 22.39 -26.24 14.13
C ASN A 305 21.45 -25.52 15.14
N GLY A 306 20.30 -26.11 15.45
CA GLY A 306 19.33 -25.55 16.41
C GLY A 306 18.34 -24.55 15.80
N THR A 307 18.48 -24.19 14.53
CA THR A 307 17.52 -23.36 13.80
C THR A 307 16.71 -24.23 12.85
N GLU A 308 15.40 -24.05 12.83
CA GLU A 308 14.51 -24.77 11.93
C GLU A 308 14.33 -24.00 10.61
N TYR A 309 14.39 -24.73 9.50
CA TYR A 309 14.29 -24.20 8.15
C TYR A 309 13.17 -24.92 7.39
N ILE A 310 12.51 -24.18 6.52
CA ILE A 310 11.74 -24.76 5.43
C ILE A 310 12.72 -25.24 4.34
N LEU A 311 12.41 -26.37 3.71
CA LEU A 311 13.18 -26.91 2.60
C LEU A 311 12.48 -26.56 1.28
N ASN A 312 13.24 -26.47 0.19
CA ASN A 312 12.66 -26.45 -1.16
C ASN A 312 12.17 -27.85 -1.58
N GLU A 313 11.59 -27.93 -2.77
CA GLU A 313 11.11 -29.16 -3.43
C GLU A 313 12.17 -30.28 -3.48
N ASP A 314 13.45 -29.92 -3.62
CA ASP A 314 14.58 -30.87 -3.62
C ASP A 314 15.04 -31.33 -2.22
N GLY A 315 14.45 -30.77 -1.16
CA GLY A 315 14.91 -31.01 0.22
C GLY A 315 16.19 -30.24 0.59
N THR A 316 16.56 -29.24 -0.21
CA THR A 316 17.62 -28.28 0.08
C THR A 316 17.12 -27.18 1.02
N LYS A 317 18.01 -26.66 1.86
CA LYS A 317 17.68 -25.65 2.87
C LYS A 317 17.34 -24.31 2.21
N ASN A 318 16.16 -23.76 2.48
CA ASN A 318 15.76 -22.42 2.07
C ASN A 318 15.81 -21.41 3.25
N ALA A 319 14.67 -20.90 3.71
CA ALA A 319 14.56 -19.87 4.74
C ALA A 319 14.40 -20.46 6.15
N SER A 320 14.89 -19.76 7.18
CA SER A 320 14.57 -20.13 8.57
C SER A 320 13.11 -19.80 8.87
N LEU A 321 12.47 -20.55 9.76
CA LEU A 321 11.07 -20.30 10.10
C LEU A 321 10.84 -18.92 10.74
N THR A 322 11.82 -18.39 11.48
CA THR A 322 11.77 -17.01 12.01
C THR A 322 11.77 -15.96 10.89
N ARG A 323 12.58 -16.18 9.85
CA ARG A 323 12.62 -15.27 8.70
C ARG A 323 11.31 -15.33 7.92
N LEU A 324 10.81 -16.53 7.69
CA LEU A 324 9.52 -16.76 7.04
C LEU A 324 8.38 -16.09 7.82
N ALA A 325 8.41 -16.18 9.16
CA ALA A 325 7.47 -15.47 10.03
C ALA A 325 7.51 -13.95 9.82
N SER A 326 8.70 -13.35 9.71
CA SER A 326 8.81 -11.90 9.45
C SER A 326 8.25 -11.47 8.09
N TRP A 327 8.40 -12.29 7.05
CA TRP A 327 7.82 -12.01 5.74
C TRP A 327 6.30 -12.17 5.72
N VAL A 328 5.78 -13.24 6.33
CA VAL A 328 4.33 -13.45 6.46
C VAL A 328 3.70 -12.35 7.33
N GLN A 329 4.32 -11.97 8.46
CA GLN A 329 3.89 -10.81 9.25
C GLN A 329 3.86 -9.54 8.39
N TYR A 330 4.88 -9.32 7.56
CA TYR A 330 4.99 -8.12 6.75
C TYR A 330 3.81 -7.96 5.78
N PHE A 331 3.48 -9.03 5.06
CA PHE A 331 2.42 -9.00 4.06
C PHE A 331 1.03 -9.23 4.65
N TYR A 332 0.88 -10.09 5.66
CA TYR A 332 -0.46 -10.48 6.13
C TYR A 332 -1.06 -9.52 7.17
N VAL A 333 -0.25 -9.09 8.15
CA VAL A 333 -0.78 -8.38 9.31
C VAL A 333 -0.88 -6.89 9.01
N ASP A 334 -2.09 -6.37 9.11
CA ASP A 334 -2.35 -4.94 9.26
C ASP A 334 -2.01 -4.51 10.69
N GLN A 335 -0.99 -3.67 10.84
CA GLN A 335 -0.50 -3.21 12.13
C GLN A 335 -1.19 -1.91 12.57
N SER A 336 -1.90 -1.24 11.68
CA SER A 336 -2.60 0.02 11.97
C SER A 336 -3.92 -0.26 12.67
N THR A 337 -4.04 0.16 13.93
CA THR A 337 -5.18 -0.25 14.78
C THR A 337 -5.85 0.88 15.54
N THR A 338 -5.46 2.13 15.28
CA THR A 338 -6.05 3.27 16.03
C THR A 338 -7.44 3.64 15.51
N GLY A 339 -7.71 3.37 14.22
CA GLY A 339 -8.93 3.83 13.54
C GLY A 339 -8.95 5.34 13.35
N THR A 340 -7.78 5.98 13.32
CA THR A 340 -7.60 7.44 13.20
C THR A 340 -6.68 7.78 12.04
N GLY A 341 -6.55 9.07 11.71
CA GLY A 341 -5.60 9.52 10.69
C GLY A 341 -4.13 9.22 11.01
N LEU A 342 -3.80 8.87 12.27
CA LEU A 342 -2.45 8.48 12.67
C LEU A 342 -2.02 7.13 12.08
N ASP A 343 -2.98 6.26 11.71
CA ASP A 343 -2.70 4.97 11.06
C ASP A 343 -1.85 5.15 9.79
N ARG A 344 -1.95 6.31 9.12
CA ARG A 344 -1.11 6.67 7.96
C ARG A 344 0.39 6.66 8.25
N LEU A 345 0.81 6.93 9.49
CA LEU A 345 2.23 6.88 9.86
C LEU A 345 2.71 5.43 9.96
N THR A 346 1.89 4.55 10.52
CA THR A 346 2.18 3.11 10.58
C THR A 346 2.14 2.48 9.19
N ASP A 347 1.15 2.83 8.38
CA ASP A 347 1.02 2.35 6.99
C ASP A 347 2.23 2.77 6.15
N ALA A 348 2.69 4.01 6.30
CA ALA A 348 3.88 4.52 5.60
C ALA A 348 5.13 3.68 5.89
N VAL A 349 5.36 3.29 7.16
CA VAL A 349 6.47 2.39 7.52
C VAL A 349 6.40 1.05 6.77
N LYS A 350 5.19 0.55 6.52
CA LYS A 350 4.95 -0.72 5.82
C LYS A 350 4.91 -0.60 4.30
N SER A 351 4.62 0.58 3.76
CA SER A 351 4.44 0.79 2.31
C SER A 351 5.61 1.53 1.65
N ASP A 352 6.54 2.11 2.42
CA ASP A 352 7.66 2.88 1.87
C ASP A 352 8.57 2.01 0.98
N PRO A 353 8.70 2.34 -0.33
CA PRO A 353 9.54 1.56 -1.24
C PRO A 353 11.01 1.54 -0.84
N GLY A 354 11.52 2.69 -0.39
CA GLY A 354 12.87 2.88 0.09
C GLY A 354 13.19 2.04 1.32
N LEU A 355 12.37 2.12 2.37
CA LEU A 355 12.54 1.24 3.55
C LEU A 355 12.46 -0.23 3.14
N SER A 356 11.44 -0.59 2.36
CA SER A 356 11.28 -1.98 1.95
C SER A 356 12.46 -2.48 1.13
N THR A 357 13.24 -1.62 0.48
CA THR A 357 14.46 -2.00 -0.25
C THR A 357 15.63 -2.30 0.70
N TRP A 358 15.84 -1.47 1.72
CA TRP A 358 17.09 -1.45 2.50
C TRP A 358 16.98 -2.04 3.91
N THR A 359 15.78 -2.06 4.48
CA THR A 359 15.50 -2.49 5.86
C THR A 359 14.97 -3.92 5.87
N SER A 360 15.29 -4.70 6.91
CA SER A 360 14.76 -6.07 7.00
C SER A 360 13.27 -6.07 7.33
N ALA A 361 12.53 -7.10 6.88
CA ALA A 361 11.10 -7.23 7.21
C ALA A 361 10.86 -7.27 8.72
N ALA A 362 11.78 -7.84 9.51
CA ALA A 362 11.64 -7.91 10.96
C ALA A 362 11.76 -6.52 11.60
N ASP A 363 12.69 -5.69 11.13
CA ASP A 363 12.91 -4.34 11.65
C ASP A 363 11.75 -3.42 11.23
N ILE A 364 11.29 -3.53 9.97
CA ILE A 364 10.09 -2.82 9.51
C ILE A 364 8.86 -3.18 10.35
N ASN A 365 8.62 -4.48 10.59
CA ASN A 365 7.48 -4.89 11.44
C ASN A 365 7.63 -4.33 12.86
N THR A 366 8.83 -4.34 13.43
CA THR A 366 9.07 -3.82 14.79
C THR A 366 8.86 -2.31 14.85
N GLY A 367 9.37 -1.56 13.86
CA GLY A 367 9.17 -0.12 13.77
C GLY A 367 7.70 0.25 13.54
N ALA A 368 6.97 -0.53 12.74
CA ALA A 368 5.53 -0.34 12.53
C ALA A 368 4.71 -0.63 13.81
N ASP A 369 5.07 -1.67 14.57
CA ASP A 369 4.45 -1.97 15.87
C ASP A 369 4.70 -0.81 16.84
N ALA A 370 5.94 -0.30 16.88
CA ALA A 370 6.30 0.84 17.72
C ALA A 370 5.49 2.09 17.35
N ALA A 371 5.45 2.45 16.06
CA ALA A 371 4.65 3.55 15.54
C ALA A 371 3.17 3.43 15.93
N ASN A 372 2.56 2.26 15.74
CA ASN A 372 1.15 2.03 16.08
C ASN A 372 0.88 2.16 17.59
N GLU A 373 1.75 1.63 18.45
CA GLU A 373 1.61 1.79 19.90
C GLU A 373 1.78 3.25 20.36
N MET A 374 2.70 4.00 19.76
CA MET A 374 2.83 5.44 20.00
C MET A 374 1.58 6.19 19.51
N ASN A 375 1.04 5.82 18.36
CA ASN A 375 -0.21 6.39 17.83
C ASN A 375 -1.42 6.10 18.74
N LYS A 376 -1.49 4.93 19.38
CA LYS A 376 -2.51 4.64 20.41
C LYS A 376 -2.39 5.59 21.61
N ILE A 377 -1.17 5.81 22.09
CA ILE A 377 -0.91 6.74 23.21
C ILE A 377 -1.31 8.17 22.81
N LEU A 378 -0.98 8.62 21.60
CA LEU A 378 -1.41 9.94 21.09
C LEU A 378 -2.93 10.05 21.00
N ALA A 379 -3.59 9.06 20.41
CA ALA A 379 -5.04 9.05 20.29
C ALA A 379 -5.73 9.08 21.66
N GLU A 380 -5.19 8.33 22.64
CA GLU A 380 -5.66 8.37 24.03
C GLU A 380 -5.46 9.75 24.66
N ALA A 381 -4.26 10.34 24.54
CA ALA A 381 -3.93 11.65 25.08
C ALA A 381 -4.83 12.75 24.49
N ILE A 382 -5.03 12.74 23.17
CA ILE A 382 -5.92 13.68 22.47
C ILE A 382 -7.35 13.55 23.02
N THR A 383 -7.84 12.32 23.12
CA THR A 383 -9.20 12.05 23.62
C THR A 383 -9.39 12.50 25.07
N ASN A 384 -8.42 12.21 25.95
CA ASN A 384 -8.55 12.48 27.38
C ASN A 384 -8.33 13.94 27.76
N THR A 385 -7.53 14.66 26.98
CA THR A 385 -7.32 16.10 27.17
C THR A 385 -8.42 16.92 26.50
N GLY A 386 -9.07 16.39 25.47
CA GLY A 386 -10.09 17.09 24.69
C GLY A 386 -9.51 18.15 23.76
N VAL A 387 -8.20 18.08 23.49
CA VAL A 387 -7.55 18.84 22.42
C VAL A 387 -8.07 18.35 21.06
N ALA A 388 -8.05 19.21 20.04
CA ALA A 388 -8.59 18.93 18.70
C ALA A 388 -10.12 18.81 18.55
N VAL A 389 -10.92 19.19 19.56
CA VAL A 389 -12.40 19.21 19.44
C VAL A 389 -12.91 20.18 18.37
N ASP A 390 -12.14 21.23 18.08
CA ASP A 390 -12.42 22.19 17.00
C ASP A 390 -11.89 21.73 15.62
N GLY A 391 -11.29 20.54 15.56
CA GLY A 391 -10.73 19.96 14.33
C GLY A 391 -9.35 20.51 13.96
N VAL A 392 -8.69 21.26 14.86
CA VAL A 392 -7.33 21.78 14.66
C VAL A 392 -6.45 21.35 15.83
N ILE A 393 -5.19 21.02 15.56
CA ILE A 393 -4.17 20.84 16.60
C ILE A 393 -3.21 22.03 16.49
N ASP A 394 -3.16 22.85 17.53
CA ASP A 394 -2.28 24.01 17.63
C ASP A 394 -1.09 23.76 18.59
N PRO A 395 -0.12 24.69 18.71
CA PRO A 395 1.03 24.49 19.60
C PRO A 395 0.65 24.30 21.08
N GLU A 396 -0.42 24.93 21.55
CA GLU A 396 -0.92 24.78 22.92
C GLU A 396 -1.53 23.39 23.15
N ASP A 397 -2.21 22.82 22.15
CA ASP A 397 -2.65 21.43 22.16
C ASP A 397 -1.47 20.47 22.27
N ILE A 398 -0.40 20.70 21.50
CA ILE A 398 0.82 19.88 21.52
C ILE A 398 1.48 19.90 22.91
N ILE A 399 1.57 21.06 23.56
CA ILE A 399 2.08 21.17 24.94
C ILE A 399 1.21 20.34 25.89
N THR A 400 -0.12 20.41 25.75
CA THR A 400 -1.07 19.68 26.58
C THR A 400 -0.93 18.16 26.41
N ILE A 401 -0.77 17.68 25.17
CA ILE A 401 -0.51 16.26 24.87
C ILE A 401 0.82 15.82 25.51
N ASN A 402 1.87 16.63 25.38
CA ASN A 402 3.18 16.33 25.96
C ASN A 402 3.13 16.22 27.49
N GLU A 403 2.43 17.15 28.16
CA GLU A 403 2.21 17.10 29.60
C GLU A 403 1.44 15.84 30.02
N TYR A 404 0.45 15.40 29.23
CA TYR A 404 -0.30 14.17 29.48
C TYR A 404 0.61 12.93 29.43
N ILE A 405 1.47 12.82 28.41
CA ILE A 405 2.43 11.70 28.27
C ILE A 405 3.43 11.67 29.43
N ARG A 406 3.88 12.85 29.88
CA ARG A 406 4.89 13.00 30.95
C ARG A 406 4.35 12.88 32.37
N ASP A 407 3.03 12.91 32.57
CA ASP A 407 2.45 12.80 33.91
C ASP A 407 2.70 11.38 34.49
N PRO A 408 3.43 11.25 35.62
CA PRO A 408 3.75 9.95 36.21
C PRO A 408 2.54 9.19 36.74
N ASN A 409 1.35 9.81 36.77
CA ASN A 409 0.11 9.16 37.19
C ASN A 409 -0.59 8.42 36.03
N HIS A 410 -0.23 8.70 34.78
CA HIS A 410 -0.75 7.95 33.63
C HIS A 410 0.12 6.73 33.36
N THR A 411 -0.52 5.58 33.15
CA THR A 411 0.14 4.27 33.04
C THR A 411 -0.27 3.55 31.77
N TYR A 412 0.64 2.75 31.22
CA TYR A 412 0.42 1.94 30.03
C TYR A 412 0.79 0.47 30.29
N THR A 413 0.21 -0.45 29.52
CA THR A 413 0.63 -1.86 29.53
C THR A 413 1.61 -2.09 28.39
N TYR A 414 2.89 -2.13 28.70
CA TYR A 414 3.95 -2.37 27.73
C TYR A 414 4.61 -3.73 28.02
N GLN A 415 4.70 -4.61 27.00
CA GLN A 415 5.28 -5.95 27.12
C GLN A 415 4.75 -6.77 28.32
N GLY A 416 3.47 -6.62 28.65
CA GLY A 416 2.81 -7.32 29.76
C GLY A 416 3.08 -6.74 31.17
N ALA A 417 3.78 -5.61 31.27
CA ALA A 417 4.00 -4.89 32.52
C ALA A 417 3.27 -3.54 32.53
N THR A 418 2.78 -3.11 33.69
CA THR A 418 2.25 -1.76 33.88
C THR A 418 3.40 -0.82 34.20
N VAL A 419 3.64 0.14 33.30
CA VAL A 419 4.69 1.17 33.39
C VAL A 419 4.06 2.56 33.28
N SER A 420 4.82 3.63 33.51
CA SER A 420 4.35 4.99 33.20
C SER A 420 4.20 5.19 31.68
N LEU A 421 3.34 6.11 31.23
CA LEU A 421 3.24 6.45 29.80
C LEU A 421 4.58 6.88 29.23
N LEU A 422 5.31 7.75 29.94
CA LEU A 422 6.63 8.20 29.52
C LEU A 422 7.63 7.04 29.36
N GLU A 423 7.65 6.09 30.28
CA GLU A 423 8.52 4.91 30.18
C GLU A 423 8.18 4.03 28.97
N ALA A 424 6.89 3.78 28.71
CA ALA A 424 6.46 3.07 27.52
C ALA A 424 6.81 3.85 26.23
N TRP A 425 6.56 5.15 26.23
CA TRP A 425 6.79 6.04 25.10
C TRP A 425 8.27 6.08 24.70
N THR A 426 9.19 6.29 25.64
CA THR A 426 10.64 6.30 25.35
C THR A 426 11.12 4.92 24.86
N ALA A 427 10.60 3.83 25.42
CA ALA A 427 10.96 2.48 24.95
C ALA A 427 10.42 2.16 23.55
N LEU A 428 9.28 2.73 23.17
CA LEU A 428 8.69 2.61 21.84
C LEU A 428 9.40 3.48 20.81
N HIS A 429 9.73 4.72 21.16
CA HIS A 429 10.52 5.61 20.30
C HIS A 429 11.86 4.96 19.98
N GLY A 430 12.49 4.38 21.00
CA GLY A 430 13.69 3.57 20.86
C GLY A 430 14.94 4.27 21.33
N ASP A 431 16.04 3.54 21.26
CA ASP A 431 17.40 4.01 21.49
C ASP A 431 18.15 3.90 20.17
N ASP A 432 18.93 4.92 19.82
CA ASP A 432 19.90 4.94 18.72
C ASP A 432 21.35 5.12 19.21
N GLU A 433 21.55 5.19 20.54
CA GLU A 433 22.86 5.30 21.14
C GLU A 433 23.60 3.94 21.14
N ASP A 434 24.93 4.00 21.20
CA ASP A 434 25.82 2.82 21.28
C ASP A 434 25.72 1.80 20.10
N GLY A 435 24.95 2.10 19.05
CA GLY A 435 24.86 1.34 17.81
C GLY A 435 23.92 0.12 17.85
N GLU A 436 23.03 0.03 18.84
CA GLU A 436 21.90 -0.91 18.85
C GLU A 436 20.59 -0.13 18.73
N GLU A 437 20.00 -0.14 17.53
CA GLU A 437 18.69 0.49 17.31
C GLU A 437 17.56 -0.39 17.86
N THR A 438 16.56 0.26 18.46
CA THR A 438 15.34 -0.39 18.97
C THR A 438 14.10 0.45 18.65
N GLY A 439 12.91 -0.11 18.83
CA GLY A 439 11.66 0.65 18.70
C GLY A 439 11.44 1.23 17.30
N TYR A 440 11.03 2.49 17.22
CA TYR A 440 10.84 3.22 15.98
C TYR A 440 12.16 3.56 15.27
N HIS A 441 13.27 3.71 16.01
CA HIS A 441 14.57 3.97 15.40
C HIS A 441 15.07 2.86 14.45
N LEU A 442 14.52 1.64 14.55
CA LEU A 442 14.78 0.53 13.60
C LEU A 442 14.32 0.79 12.15
N VAL A 443 13.58 1.88 11.91
CA VAL A 443 13.15 2.29 10.57
C VAL A 443 13.52 3.74 10.28
N GLN A 444 14.08 4.45 11.25
CA GLN A 444 14.51 5.82 11.09
C GLN A 444 15.88 5.84 10.41
N ASN A 445 16.06 6.69 9.41
CA ASN A 445 17.31 6.82 8.64
C ASN A 445 17.70 5.60 7.80
N ASP A 446 16.82 4.61 7.65
CA ASP A 446 17.06 3.37 6.89
C ASP A 446 16.59 3.42 5.43
N GLY A 447 16.66 4.60 4.82
CA GLY A 447 16.43 4.76 3.38
C GLY A 447 14.96 4.91 2.99
N SER A 448 14.09 5.34 3.91
CA SER A 448 12.73 5.78 3.58
C SER A 448 12.74 6.85 2.48
N SER A 449 11.68 6.88 1.68
CA SER A 449 11.58 7.65 0.44
C SER A 449 10.26 8.41 0.28
N ILE A 450 9.27 8.17 1.13
CA ILE A 450 8.03 8.94 1.12
C ILE A 450 8.29 10.35 1.65
N ASP A 451 7.89 11.35 0.86
CA ASP A 451 7.92 12.75 1.25
C ASP A 451 6.52 13.23 1.67
N PHE A 452 6.49 14.06 2.72
CA PHE A 452 5.34 14.81 3.17
C PHE A 452 5.69 16.30 3.18
N ARG A 453 5.11 17.08 2.25
CA ARG A 453 5.36 18.52 2.09
C ARG A 453 6.84 18.90 1.98
N GLY A 454 7.63 18.05 1.31
CA GLY A 454 9.06 18.26 1.09
C GLY A 454 9.98 17.82 2.23
N GLU A 455 9.43 17.17 3.26
CA GLU A 455 10.18 16.55 4.34
C GLU A 455 9.96 15.03 4.31
N ASN A 456 10.96 14.23 4.67
CA ASN A 456 10.80 12.78 4.72
C ASN A 456 9.78 12.38 5.80
N LEU A 457 8.73 11.63 5.40
CA LEU A 457 7.61 11.32 6.28
C LEU A 457 8.05 10.51 7.50
N ILE A 458 8.97 9.57 7.34
CA ILE A 458 9.36 8.63 8.41
C ILE A 458 10.48 9.23 9.27
N ASN A 459 11.52 9.75 8.64
CA ASN A 459 12.74 10.23 9.31
C ASN A 459 12.57 11.61 9.94
N THR A 460 11.59 12.41 9.50
CA THR A 460 11.45 13.80 9.94
C THR A 460 10.07 14.07 10.51
N VAL A 461 9.00 13.78 9.76
CA VAL A 461 7.64 14.15 10.21
C VAL A 461 7.15 13.25 11.34
N ALA A 462 7.14 11.93 11.11
CA ALA A 462 6.72 10.96 12.11
C ALA A 462 7.66 10.97 13.31
N ASP A 463 8.97 10.96 13.07
CA ASP A 463 9.95 11.08 14.15
C ASP A 463 9.76 12.37 14.98
N GLY A 464 9.53 13.52 14.33
CA GLY A 464 9.26 14.78 15.04
C GLY A 464 7.97 14.76 15.87
N ILE A 465 6.94 14.02 15.44
CA ILE A 465 5.74 13.76 16.25
C ILE A 465 6.07 12.83 17.42
N TYR A 466 6.91 11.82 17.20
CA TYR A 466 7.32 10.83 18.19
C TYR A 466 8.32 11.36 19.22
N HIS A 467 8.94 12.52 18.96
CA HIS A 467 9.67 13.32 19.93
C HIS A 467 8.78 13.99 21.00
N LEU A 468 7.44 13.86 20.94
CA LEU A 468 6.62 14.14 22.13
C LEU A 468 7.04 13.23 23.29
N GLY A 469 6.62 13.53 24.51
CA GLY A 469 7.13 12.90 25.73
C GLY A 469 8.48 13.46 26.21
N PHE A 470 9.29 14.09 25.36
CA PHE A 470 10.54 14.75 25.76
C PHE A 470 10.32 16.19 26.27
N GLU A 471 11.38 16.84 26.75
CA GLU A 471 11.27 18.18 27.34
C GLU A 471 11.02 19.24 26.27
N ILE A 472 9.91 19.99 26.40
CA ILE A 472 9.62 21.14 25.54
C ILE A 472 10.17 22.42 26.19
N VAL A 473 10.99 23.15 25.45
CA VAL A 473 11.55 24.44 25.86
C VAL A 473 11.05 25.57 24.96
N TYR A 474 10.74 26.71 25.57
CA TYR A 474 10.42 27.94 24.85
C TYR A 474 11.71 28.73 24.60
N ASN A 475 11.95 29.12 23.35
CA ASN A 475 13.05 30.00 22.99
C ASN A 475 12.57 31.45 22.91
N ASP A 476 13.02 32.28 23.85
CA ASP A 476 12.70 33.70 23.91
C ASP A 476 13.21 34.51 22.69
N GLU A 477 14.21 34.00 21.95
CA GLU A 477 14.85 34.73 20.85
C GLU A 477 14.03 34.72 19.54
N ASP A 478 13.39 33.60 19.24
CA ASP A 478 12.56 33.43 18.03
C ASP A 478 11.06 33.26 18.34
N GLY A 479 10.71 33.09 19.62
CA GLY A 479 9.33 32.95 20.07
C GLY A 479 8.72 31.58 19.78
N ASN A 480 9.54 30.55 19.53
CA ASN A 480 9.10 29.20 19.21
C ASN A 480 9.33 28.21 20.36
N TYR A 481 8.58 27.11 20.34
CA TYR A 481 8.78 25.95 21.19
C TYR A 481 9.60 24.89 20.47
N TYR A 482 10.52 24.25 21.18
CA TYR A 482 11.37 23.18 20.69
C TYR A 482 11.29 21.99 21.63
N VAL A 483 11.21 20.79 21.07
CA VAL A 483 11.44 19.56 21.83
C VAL A 483 12.95 19.32 21.91
N LEU A 484 13.47 19.03 23.10
CA LEU A 484 14.86 18.61 23.29
C LEU A 484 15.01 17.12 23.02
N ASN A 485 16.09 16.75 22.32
CA ASN A 485 16.58 15.37 22.24
C ASN A 485 17.14 14.89 23.58
#